data_AF-A0A7X8VRZ4-F1
#
_entry.id   AF-A0A7X8VRZ4-F1
#
_cell.length_a   1.000
_cell.length_b   1.000
_cell.length_c   1.000
_cell.angle_alpha   90.00
_cell.angle_beta   90.00
_cell.angle_gamma   90.00
#
_symmetry.space_group_name_H-M   'P 1'
#
loop_
_entity.id
_entity.type
_entity.pdbx_description
1 polymer ?
#
loop_
_entity_poly.entity_id
_entity_poly.type
_entity_poly.pdbx_seq_one_letter_code
_entity_poly.pdbx_strand_id
1 'polypeptide(L)'
;MDFNSISIELQCAFGFPVSCLVDEEDGQVIARVFMVPENLQEKLINEIRDMEEFLVPDDYLISVIPYSEEETLMYYPEMYHLQQSANKTLSCEYMATSNTAVLLKESHKSNPAIEQQDS
;
A
#
# COMPACT_ATOMS: atom_id res chain seq x y z
N MET A 1 -2.98 13.05 -16.84
CA MET A 1 -3.02 12.96 -15.37
C MET A 1 -2.17 11.75 -14.99
N ASP A 2 -1.30 11.85 -14.00
CA ASP A 2 -0.52 10.69 -13.53
C ASP A 2 -1.32 10.03 -12.41
N PHE A 3 -1.91 8.86 -12.64
CA PHE A 3 -2.71 8.18 -11.63
C PHE A 3 -1.91 7.79 -10.38
N ASN A 4 -0.56 7.81 -10.45
CA ASN A 4 0.29 7.66 -9.27
C ASN A 4 0.22 8.87 -8.33
N SER A 5 -0.23 10.05 -8.80
CA SER A 5 -0.43 11.20 -7.91
C SER A 5 -1.65 11.02 -7.01
N ILE A 6 -2.67 10.28 -7.48
CA ILE A 6 -3.92 10.08 -6.74
C ILE A 6 -3.67 9.29 -5.46
N SER A 7 -2.88 8.21 -5.51
CA SER A 7 -2.56 7.42 -4.32
C SER A 7 -1.80 8.24 -3.28
N ILE A 8 -0.89 9.10 -3.72
CA ILE A 8 -0.13 10.02 -2.86
C ILE A 8 -1.06 11.07 -2.23
N GLU A 9 -1.92 11.70 -3.03
CA GLU A 9 -2.86 12.71 -2.56
C GLU A 9 -3.83 12.15 -1.52
N LEU A 10 -4.41 10.98 -1.79
CA LEU A 10 -5.29 10.29 -0.85
C LEU A 10 -4.54 9.89 0.44
N GLN A 11 -3.33 9.34 0.32
CA GLN A 11 -2.51 8.99 1.48
C GLN A 11 -2.17 10.23 2.33
N CYS A 12 -1.85 11.36 1.69
CA CYS A 12 -1.57 12.62 2.38
C CYS A 12 -2.82 13.22 3.05
N ALA A 13 -3.99 13.14 2.41
CA ALA A 13 -5.23 13.69 2.93
C ALA A 13 -5.76 12.92 4.14
N PHE A 14 -5.70 11.58 4.09
CA PHE A 14 -6.36 10.73 5.09
C PHE A 14 -5.40 10.02 6.05
N GLY A 15 -4.09 10.01 5.76
CA GLY A 15 -3.07 9.43 6.63
C GLY A 15 -3.05 7.90 6.66
N PHE A 16 -3.75 7.24 5.74
CA PHE A 16 -3.78 5.78 5.59
C PHE A 16 -2.94 5.35 4.39
N PRO A 17 -2.34 4.14 4.40
CA PRO A 17 -1.75 3.60 3.19
C PRO A 17 -2.81 3.43 2.10
N VAL A 18 -2.46 3.81 0.87
CA VAL A 18 -3.35 3.75 -0.29
C VAL A 18 -2.66 3.04 -1.45
N SER A 19 -3.42 2.22 -2.17
CA SER A 19 -3.04 1.68 -3.48
C SER A 19 -4.17 1.95 -4.46
N CYS A 20 -3.84 2.67 -5.53
CA CYS A 20 -4.76 2.90 -6.64
C CYS A 20 -4.48 1.92 -7.78
N LEU A 21 -5.54 1.38 -8.37
CA LEU A 21 -5.52 0.61 -9.61
C LEU A 21 -6.38 1.36 -10.63
N VAL A 22 -5.98 1.36 -11.89
CA VAL A 22 -6.73 1.98 -12.97
C VAL A 22 -7.22 0.89 -13.90
N ASP A 23 -8.52 0.87 -14.12
CA ASP A 23 -9.19 0.10 -15.15
C ASP A 23 -9.55 1.05 -16.30
N GLU A 24 -8.74 1.02 -17.36
CA GLU A 24 -8.92 1.89 -18.53
C GLU A 24 -10.12 1.46 -19.40
N GLU A 25 -10.54 0.19 -19.34
CA GLU A 25 -11.66 -0.30 -20.15
C GLU A 25 -12.99 0.18 -19.57
N ASP A 26 -13.12 0.15 -18.25
CA ASP A 26 -14.33 0.57 -17.53
C ASP A 26 -14.30 2.05 -17.09
N GLY A 27 -13.20 2.77 -17.34
CA GLY A 27 -13.04 4.16 -16.90
C GLY A 27 -13.13 4.27 -15.37
N GLN A 28 -12.41 3.40 -14.65
CA GLN A 28 -12.53 3.32 -13.20
C GLN A 28 -11.17 3.37 -12.50
N VAL A 29 -11.08 4.17 -11.45
CA VAL A 29 -9.96 4.17 -10.52
C VAL A 29 -10.41 3.48 -9.23
N ILE A 30 -9.78 2.36 -8.89
CA ILE A 30 -10.04 1.62 -7.65
C ILE A 30 -9.03 2.06 -6.60
N ALA A 31 -9.49 2.84 -5.62
CA ALA A 31 -8.72 3.27 -4.46
C ALA A 31 -8.90 2.27 -3.30
N ARG A 32 -7.87 1.46 -3.05
CA ARG A 32 -7.79 0.58 -1.89
C ARG A 32 -7.12 1.31 -0.75
N VAL A 33 -7.81 1.46 0.38
CA VAL A 33 -7.30 2.16 1.55
C VAL A 33 -7.16 1.17 2.68
N PHE A 34 -5.97 1.08 3.27
CA PHE A 34 -5.62 0.02 4.22
C PHE A 34 -5.59 0.52 5.66
N MET A 35 -5.78 -0.39 6.59
CA MET A 35 -5.73 -0.12 8.04
C MET A 35 -6.72 0.97 8.49
N VAL A 36 -7.89 1.03 7.85
CA VAL A 36 -8.94 2.00 8.17
C VAL A 36 -9.79 1.46 9.34
N PRO A 37 -9.91 2.17 10.47
CA PRO A 37 -10.80 1.77 11.55
C PRO A 37 -12.23 1.60 11.04
N GLU A 38 -12.91 0.51 11.42
CA GLU A 38 -14.26 0.16 10.90
C GLU A 38 -15.26 1.31 11.05
N ASN A 39 -15.20 2.02 12.19
CA ASN A 39 -16.06 3.16 12.47
C ASN A 39 -15.79 4.41 11.61
N LEU A 40 -14.70 4.41 10.81
CA LEU A 40 -14.32 5.49 9.91
C LEU A 40 -14.49 5.13 8.43
N GLN A 41 -14.74 3.87 8.09
CA GLN A 41 -14.77 3.40 6.70
C GLN A 41 -15.84 4.11 5.85
N GLU A 42 -17.08 4.19 6.35
CA GLU A 42 -18.18 4.85 5.62
C GLU A 42 -17.89 6.35 5.43
N LYS A 43 -17.34 7.00 6.47
CA LYS A 43 -16.96 8.40 6.40
C LYS A 43 -15.89 8.64 5.33
N LEU A 44 -14.84 7.80 5.33
CA LEU A 44 -13.76 7.87 4.36
C LEU A 44 -14.26 7.71 2.92
N ILE A 45 -15.15 6.74 2.67
CA ILE A 45 -15.74 6.52 1.34
C ILE A 45 -16.46 7.79 0.87
N ASN A 46 -17.26 8.41 1.73
CA ASN A 46 -17.99 9.63 1.38
C ASN A 46 -17.05 10.81 1.12
N GLU A 47 -16.04 11.02 1.98
CA GLU A 47 -15.07 12.11 1.80
C GLU A 47 -14.27 11.96 0.50
N ILE A 48 -13.87 10.74 0.12
CA ILE A 48 -13.16 10.52 -1.16
C ILE A 48 -14.08 10.74 -2.35
N ARG A 49 -15.36 10.35 -2.25
CA ARG A 49 -16.35 10.62 -3.31
C ARG A 49 -16.62 12.10 -3.51
N ASP A 50 -16.65 12.87 -2.42
CA ASP A 50 -16.77 14.33 -2.49
C ASP A 50 -15.55 14.98 -3.18
N MET A 51 -14.40 14.31 -3.19
CA MET A 51 -13.18 14.75 -3.88
C MET A 51 -13.05 14.23 -5.32
N GLU A 52 -13.96 13.37 -5.79
CA GLU A 52 -13.84 12.65 -7.08
C GLU A 52 -13.56 13.62 -8.24
N GLU A 53 -14.31 14.73 -8.33
CA GLU A 53 -14.19 15.74 -9.39
C GLU A 53 -12.82 16.44 -9.44
N PHE A 54 -12.04 16.38 -8.35
CA PHE A 54 -10.70 16.95 -8.28
C PHE A 54 -9.60 15.91 -8.51
N LEU A 55 -9.90 14.64 -8.22
CA LEU A 55 -8.93 13.55 -8.21
C LEU A 55 -8.83 12.83 -9.55
N VAL A 56 -9.94 12.70 -10.28
CA VAL A 56 -9.99 11.92 -11.53
C VAL A 56 -10.58 12.76 -12.68
N PRO A 57 -10.19 12.47 -13.93
CA PRO A 57 -10.82 13.09 -15.11
C PRO A 57 -12.31 12.74 -15.23
N ASP A 58 -13.08 13.57 -15.95
CA ASP A 58 -14.55 13.41 -16.11
C ASP A 58 -15.00 12.06 -16.71
N ASP A 59 -14.14 11.38 -17.45
CA ASP A 59 -14.41 10.06 -18.04
C ASP A 59 -14.12 8.90 -17.09
N TYR A 60 -13.66 9.19 -15.86
CA TYR A 60 -13.34 8.21 -14.83
C TYR A 60 -14.20 8.37 -13.58
N LEU A 61 -14.45 7.25 -12.90
CA LEU A 61 -15.09 7.22 -11.57
C LEU A 61 -14.15 6.61 -10.53
N ILE A 62 -14.27 7.02 -9.26
CA ILE A 62 -13.49 6.46 -8.16
C ILE A 62 -14.30 5.45 -7.34
N SER A 63 -13.83 4.20 -7.33
CA SER A 63 -14.34 3.14 -6.47
C SER A 63 -13.45 2.99 -5.25
N VAL A 64 -13.99 3.22 -4.06
CA VAL A 64 -13.23 3.17 -2.80
C VAL A 64 -13.51 1.87 -2.07
N ILE A 65 -12.45 1.15 -1.72
CA ILE A 65 -12.52 -0.08 -0.94
C ILE A 65 -11.63 0.09 0.30
N PRO A 66 -12.21 0.40 1.46
CA PRO A 66 -11.48 0.42 2.71
C PRO A 66 -11.30 -1.01 3.23
N TYR A 67 -10.14 -1.28 3.82
CA TYR A 67 -9.84 -2.51 4.55
C TYR A 67 -9.54 -2.17 5.99
N SER A 68 -10.17 -2.90 6.91
CA SER A 68 -9.85 -2.85 8.34
C SER A 68 -8.42 -3.32 8.60
N GLU A 69 -7.93 -3.13 9.82
CA GLU A 69 -6.63 -3.66 10.21
C GLU A 69 -6.57 -5.19 10.05
N GLU A 70 -7.62 -5.90 10.47
CA GLU A 70 -7.72 -7.35 10.37
C GLU A 70 -7.78 -7.81 8.91
N GLU A 71 -8.59 -7.15 8.08
CA GLU A 71 -8.70 -7.45 6.65
C GLU A 71 -7.38 -7.16 5.92
N THR A 72 -6.71 -6.07 6.28
CA THR A 72 -5.40 -5.73 5.72
C THR A 72 -4.38 -6.82 6.06
N LEU A 73 -4.31 -7.25 7.32
CA LEU A 73 -3.40 -8.32 7.74
C LEU A 73 -3.70 -9.64 7.02
N MET A 74 -4.98 -9.95 6.80
CA MET A 74 -5.42 -11.20 6.17
C MET A 74 -5.17 -11.23 4.67
N TYR A 75 -5.52 -10.16 3.96
CA TYR A 75 -5.51 -10.12 2.48
C TYR A 75 -4.30 -9.41 1.88
N TYR A 76 -3.68 -8.48 2.62
CA TYR A 76 -2.57 -7.62 2.17
C TYR A 76 -1.48 -7.49 3.26
N PRO A 77 -0.88 -8.61 3.72
CA PRO A 77 0.08 -8.59 4.81
C PRO A 77 1.31 -7.70 4.54
N GLU A 78 1.70 -7.54 3.28
CA GLU A 78 2.77 -6.64 2.85
C GLU A 78 2.47 -5.17 3.21
N MET A 79 1.23 -4.72 3.06
CA MET A 79 0.82 -3.35 3.38
C MET A 79 0.82 -3.12 4.89
N TYR A 80 0.39 -4.13 5.64
CA TYR A 80 0.43 -4.11 7.10
C TYR A 80 1.86 -3.97 7.64
N HIS A 81 2.79 -4.78 7.12
CA HIS A 81 4.19 -4.75 7.53
C HIS A 81 4.93 -3.48 7.08
N LEU A 82 4.60 -2.94 5.91
CA LEU A 82 5.13 -1.65 5.43
C LEU A 82 4.76 -0.52 6.40
N GLN A 83 3.51 -0.43 6.85
CA GLN A 83 3.11 0.60 7.81
C GLN A 83 3.80 0.40 9.17
N GLN A 84 3.92 -0.84 9.67
CA GLN A 84 4.63 -1.09 10.93
C GLN A 84 6.11 -0.72 10.87
N SER A 85 6.77 -1.00 9.74
CA SER A 85 8.17 -0.61 9.53
C SER A 85 8.33 0.90 9.34
N ALA A 86 7.40 1.57 8.66
CA ALA A 86 7.37 3.03 8.55
C ALA A 86 7.16 3.71 9.92
N ASN A 87 6.22 3.21 10.73
CA ASN A 87 5.99 3.69 12.09
C ASN A 87 7.21 3.49 13.01
N LYS A 88 7.97 2.41 12.79
CA LYS A 88 9.25 2.15 13.48
C LYS A 88 10.39 3.03 12.94
N THR A 89 10.27 3.51 11.71
CA THR A 89 11.29 4.29 10.98
C THR A 89 10.98 5.79 10.95
N LEU A 90 9.93 6.27 11.61
CA LEU A 90 9.71 7.71 11.87
C LEU A 90 10.77 8.34 12.82
N SER A 91 11.97 7.76 12.91
CA SER A 91 13.21 8.45 13.28
C SER A 91 14.15 8.74 12.09
N CYS A 92 13.80 8.46 10.82
CA CYS A 92 14.61 8.85 9.67
C CYS A 92 13.78 8.94 8.38
N GLU A 93 13.80 10.13 7.79
CA GLU A 93 13.13 10.58 6.57
C GLU A 93 13.19 9.58 5.41
N TYR A 94 12.04 9.21 4.84
CA TYR A 94 11.96 8.70 3.46
C TYR A 94 10.65 9.11 2.79
N MET A 95 10.71 10.17 1.99
CA MET A 95 9.78 10.44 0.91
C MET A 95 10.60 10.69 -0.36
N ALA A 96 10.94 9.61 -1.05
CA ALA A 96 11.19 9.59 -2.50
C ALA A 96 11.63 8.18 -2.94
N THR A 97 10.91 7.65 -3.93
CA THR A 97 11.29 6.55 -4.83
C THR A 97 11.50 5.17 -4.21
N SER A 98 10.51 4.29 -4.36
CA SER A 98 10.74 2.84 -4.39
C SER A 98 9.85 2.17 -5.43
N ASN A 99 10.27 2.28 -6.70
CA ASN A 99 10.14 1.17 -7.64
C ASN A 99 10.87 -0.02 -7.03
N THR A 100 10.17 -0.91 -6.32
CA THR A 100 10.77 -2.16 -5.88
C THR A 100 10.40 -3.24 -6.88
N ALA A 101 11.23 -3.33 -7.91
CA ALA A 101 11.36 -4.52 -8.73
C ALA A 101 11.53 -5.74 -7.81
N VAL A 102 10.69 -6.74 -8.01
CA VAL A 102 10.82 -8.07 -7.43
C VAL A 102 12.18 -8.63 -7.84
N LEU A 103 13.14 -8.66 -6.93
CA LEU A 103 14.37 -9.42 -7.09
C LEU A 103 14.41 -10.50 -6.01
N LEU A 104 13.82 -11.65 -6.34
CA LEU A 104 14.12 -12.92 -5.70
C LEU A 104 15.64 -13.12 -5.73
N LYS A 105 16.30 -13.10 -4.56
CA LYS A 105 17.63 -13.66 -4.41
C LYS A 105 17.56 -14.94 -3.61
N GLU A 106 17.94 -16.00 -4.30
CA GLU A 106 18.02 -17.39 -3.87
C GLU A 106 18.82 -17.56 -2.57
N SER A 107 18.28 -18.39 -1.67
CA SER A 107 18.95 -18.88 -0.48
C SER A 107 20.11 -19.81 -0.83
N HIS A 108 21.34 -19.33 -0.77
CA HIS A 108 22.51 -20.19 -0.64
C HIS A 108 22.81 -20.44 0.84
N LYS A 109 22.48 -21.65 1.28
CA LYS A 109 22.82 -22.24 2.58
C LYS A 109 24.28 -22.67 2.56
N SER A 110 25.17 -21.96 3.25
CA SER A 110 26.52 -22.43 3.56
C SER A 110 26.55 -22.99 4.98
N ASN A 111 26.69 -24.32 5.09
CA ASN A 111 26.89 -25.03 6.35
C ASN A 111 28.29 -24.71 6.95
N PRO A 112 28.43 -24.63 8.28
CA PRO A 112 29.73 -24.58 8.93
C PRO A 112 30.40 -25.97 8.94
N ALA A 113 31.70 -26.00 8.65
CA ALA A 113 32.55 -27.19 8.71
C ALA A 113 32.68 -27.69 10.15
N ILE A 114 32.39 -28.98 10.35
CA ILE A 114 32.70 -29.72 11.58
C ILE A 114 33.98 -30.51 11.33
N GLU A 115 34.96 -30.24 12.19
CA GLU A 115 36.25 -30.88 12.32
C GLU A 115 36.07 -32.34 12.80
N GLN A 116 36.54 -33.31 12.02
CA GLN A 116 36.83 -34.66 12.50
C GLN A 116 38.13 -35.12 11.85
N GLN A 117 39.21 -35.21 12.65
CA GLN A 117 40.32 -36.11 12.40
C GLN A 117 40.39 -37.08 13.56
N ASP A 118 40.13 -38.34 13.25
CA ASP A 118 40.29 -39.53 14.08
C ASP A 118 41.68 -40.11 13.77
N SER A 119 42.51 -40.31 14.80
CA SER A 119 43.55 -41.34 14.91
C SER A 119 44.07 -41.41 16.35
#